data_AF-A0A968TWN5-F1
#
_entry.id   AF-A0A968TWN5-F1
#
_cell.length_a   1.000
_cell.length_b   1.000
_cell.length_c   1.000
_cell.angle_alpha   90.00
_cell.angle_beta   90.00
_cell.angle_gamma   90.00
#
_symmetry.space_group_name_H-M   'P 1'
#
loop_
_entity.id
_entity.type
_entity.pdbx_description
1 polymer ?
#
loop_
_entity_poly.entity_id
_entity_poly.type
_entity_poly.pdbx_seq_one_letter_code
_entity_poly.pdbx_strand_id
1 'polypeptide(L)'
;MLFSATHARVLQVSVNGTNNGDGSAERPLRTIQSALDLAGAGDTVLVSPGVYQERVKFKRGGEFGKPLILEGQPGAVIDGSNPVNTKWEPAFDVAPGVYCIKLDFEPFTITADGKGLTLINENVSGLRRIVAVHGTLTHYSRMVLRDAGQVWGA
;
A
#
# COMPACT_ATOMS: atom_id res chain seq x y z
N MET A 1 1.87 -34.12 29.13
CA MET A 1 1.67 -32.89 28.34
C MET A 1 2.40 -33.08 27.03
N LEU A 2 1.70 -33.18 25.90
CA LEU A 2 2.34 -33.32 24.59
C LEU A 2 2.63 -31.91 24.05
N PHE A 3 3.91 -31.54 23.98
CA PHE A 3 4.34 -30.40 23.19
C PHE A 3 4.23 -30.81 21.72
N SER A 4 3.25 -30.26 21.01
CA SER A 4 3.27 -30.34 19.55
C SER A 4 4.42 -29.45 19.09
N ALA A 5 5.48 -30.03 18.55
CA ALA A 5 6.53 -29.27 17.87
C ALA A 5 5.89 -28.66 16.61
N THR A 6 5.55 -27.39 16.64
CA THR A 6 5.03 -26.69 15.47
C THR A 6 6.11 -26.68 14.39
N HIS A 7 5.87 -27.45 13.34
CA HIS A 7 6.63 -27.37 12.10
C HIS A 7 6.45 -25.95 11.52
N ALA A 8 7.51 -25.39 10.92
CA ALA A 8 7.41 -24.13 10.20
C ALA A 8 6.30 -24.22 9.14
N ARG A 9 5.26 -23.38 9.23
CA ARG A 9 4.14 -23.39 8.28
C ARG A 9 4.34 -22.32 7.22
N VAL A 10 3.80 -22.57 6.03
CA VAL A 10 3.59 -21.54 5.02
C VAL A 10 2.10 -21.22 4.99
N LEU A 11 1.73 -20.03 5.43
CA LEU A 11 0.36 -19.52 5.42
C LEU A 11 0.13 -18.74 4.13
N GLN A 12 -0.81 -19.22 3.32
CA GLN A 12 -1.13 -18.67 2.00
C GLN A 12 -2.15 -17.54 2.13
N VAL A 13 -1.85 -16.42 1.46
CA VAL A 13 -2.72 -15.25 1.38
C VAL A 13 -3.03 -14.97 -0.09
N SER A 14 -4.31 -14.76 -0.41
CA SER A 14 -4.77 -14.45 -1.77
C SER A 14 -5.90 -13.43 -1.72
N VAL A 15 -5.93 -12.47 -2.65
CA VAL A 15 -7.06 -11.52 -2.79
C VAL A 15 -8.40 -12.21 -3.02
N ASN A 16 -8.37 -13.43 -3.59
CA ASN A 16 -9.54 -14.30 -3.80
C ASN A 16 -9.73 -15.34 -2.68
N GLY A 17 -8.93 -15.24 -1.60
CA GLY A 17 -9.05 -16.09 -0.42
C GLY A 17 -10.32 -15.79 0.37
N THR A 18 -10.49 -16.51 1.48
CA THR A 18 -11.68 -16.39 2.34
C THR A 18 -11.33 -15.81 3.71
N ASN A 19 -12.28 -15.10 4.32
CA ASN A 19 -12.15 -14.57 5.68
C ASN A 19 -12.04 -15.69 6.73
N ASN A 20 -12.55 -16.89 6.39
CA ASN A 20 -12.50 -18.10 7.24
C ASN A 20 -11.54 -19.14 6.63
N GLY A 21 -10.50 -18.70 5.93
CA GLY A 21 -9.40 -19.56 5.48
C GLY A 21 -8.59 -20.08 6.67
N ASP A 22 -7.91 -21.19 6.48
CA ASP A 22 -6.96 -21.73 7.46
C ASP A 22 -5.49 -21.42 7.09
N GLY A 23 -5.28 -20.78 5.94
CA GLY A 23 -3.95 -20.44 5.42
C GLY A 23 -3.29 -21.58 4.64
N SER A 24 -4.02 -22.67 4.35
CA SER A 24 -3.57 -23.69 3.38
C SER A 24 -3.64 -23.17 1.95
N ALA A 25 -3.03 -23.90 1.02
CA ALA A 25 -3.11 -23.60 -0.42
C ALA A 25 -4.54 -23.78 -0.96
N GLU A 26 -5.30 -24.72 -0.38
CA GLU A 26 -6.69 -25.01 -0.75
C GLU A 26 -7.66 -23.97 -0.19
N ARG A 27 -7.34 -23.39 0.98
CA ARG A 27 -8.18 -22.40 1.67
C ARG A 27 -7.36 -21.20 2.16
N PRO A 28 -6.81 -20.41 1.22
CA PRO A 28 -5.97 -19.27 1.55
C PRO A 28 -6.77 -18.20 2.32
N LEU A 29 -6.06 -17.47 3.16
CA LEU A 29 -6.60 -16.33 3.88
C LEU A 29 -6.77 -15.14 2.93
N ARG A 30 -7.84 -14.37 3.13
CA ARG A 30 -8.12 -13.20 2.29
C ARG A 30 -7.21 -12.00 2.57
N THR A 31 -6.71 -11.85 3.79
CA THR A 31 -5.97 -10.67 4.25
C THR A 31 -4.61 -11.06 4.83
N ILE A 32 -3.61 -10.18 4.68
CA ILE A 32 -2.28 -10.38 5.27
C ILE A 32 -2.39 -10.28 6.80
N GLN A 33 -3.22 -9.38 7.33
CA GLN A 33 -3.39 -9.25 8.78
C GLN A 33 -3.92 -10.53 9.43
N SER A 34 -4.88 -11.24 8.81
CA SER A 34 -5.37 -12.52 9.35
C SER A 34 -4.29 -13.59 9.37
N ALA A 35 -3.42 -13.64 8.36
CA ALA A 35 -2.30 -14.57 8.35
C ALA A 35 -1.27 -14.26 9.44
N LEU A 36 -0.90 -12.99 9.62
CA LEU A 36 0.00 -12.58 10.71
C LEU A 36 -0.60 -12.82 12.10
N ASP A 37 -1.92 -12.68 12.24
CA ASP A 37 -2.64 -12.99 13.48
C ASP A 37 -2.65 -14.50 13.81
N LEU A 38 -2.40 -15.37 12.82
CA LEU A 38 -2.25 -16.82 12.98
C LEU A 38 -0.80 -17.30 13.02
N ALA A 39 0.11 -16.57 12.37
CA ALA A 39 1.52 -16.92 12.23
C ALA A 39 2.28 -16.77 13.55
N GLY A 40 3.16 -17.71 13.86
CA GLY A 40 4.08 -17.67 15.00
C GLY A 40 5.55 -17.66 14.57
N ALA A 41 6.45 -17.83 15.53
CA ALA A 41 7.88 -17.95 15.25
C ALA A 41 8.17 -19.15 14.34
N GLY A 42 8.92 -18.92 13.26
CA GLY A 42 9.27 -19.92 12.25
C GLY A 42 8.26 -20.03 11.09
N ASP A 43 7.10 -19.38 11.17
CA ASP A 43 6.13 -19.40 10.07
C ASP A 43 6.51 -18.39 8.99
N THR A 44 6.07 -18.68 7.76
CA THR A 44 6.11 -17.77 6.62
C THR A 44 4.69 -17.45 6.17
N VAL A 45 4.35 -16.17 6.07
CA VAL A 45 3.14 -15.69 5.39
C VAL A 45 3.51 -15.42 3.93
N LEU A 46 3.01 -16.24 3.02
CA LEU A 46 3.25 -16.12 1.58
C LEU A 46 2.06 -15.44 0.90
N VAL A 47 2.31 -14.27 0.30
CA VAL A 47 1.28 -13.42 -0.31
C VAL A 47 1.29 -13.58 -1.82
N SER A 48 0.18 -14.05 -2.37
CA SER A 48 -0.02 -14.19 -3.82
C SER A 48 -0.10 -12.83 -4.52
N PRO A 49 0.06 -12.76 -5.85
CA PRO A 49 -0.08 -11.52 -6.60
C PRO A 49 -1.47 -10.88 -6.40
N GLY A 50 -1.50 -9.56 -6.26
CA GLY A 50 -2.73 -8.80 -6.01
C GLY A 50 -2.50 -7.54 -5.19
N VAL A 51 -3.51 -6.67 -5.14
CA VAL A 51 -3.51 -5.44 -4.32
C VAL A 51 -4.30 -5.69 -3.04
N TYR A 52 -3.63 -5.55 -1.91
CA TYR A 52 -4.18 -5.73 -0.58
C TYR A 52 -4.36 -4.37 0.08
N GLN A 53 -5.59 -3.87 0.07
CA GLN A 53 -5.95 -2.60 0.72
C GLN A 53 -6.10 -2.79 2.24
N GLU A 54 -4.98 -2.75 2.95
CA GLU A 54 -4.95 -2.99 4.39
C GLU A 54 -3.79 -2.29 5.09
N ARG A 55 -3.96 -2.09 6.40
CA ARG A 55 -2.90 -1.62 7.29
C ARG A 55 -2.35 -2.79 8.10
N VAL A 56 -1.22 -3.32 7.68
CA VAL A 56 -0.57 -4.47 8.30
C VAL A 56 0.20 -4.09 9.57
N LYS A 57 0.07 -4.91 10.63
CA LYS A 57 0.84 -4.80 11.87
C LYS A 57 1.36 -6.16 12.31
N PHE A 58 2.65 -6.23 12.61
CA PHE A 58 3.25 -7.36 13.31
C PHE A 58 2.97 -7.24 14.81
N LYS A 59 2.05 -8.06 15.33
CA LYS A 59 1.75 -8.11 16.78
C LYS A 59 2.76 -8.93 17.57
N ARG A 60 3.58 -9.74 16.88
CA ARG A 60 4.66 -10.57 17.41
C ARG A 60 5.74 -10.77 16.35
N GLY A 61 6.94 -11.14 16.79
CA GLY A 61 8.06 -11.45 15.93
C GLY A 61 8.40 -12.94 15.91
N GLY A 62 9.52 -13.27 15.27
CA GLY A 62 10.14 -14.58 15.38
C GLY A 62 10.98 -14.76 16.63
N GLU A 63 11.54 -15.96 16.78
CA GLU A 63 12.54 -16.30 17.79
C GLU A 63 13.92 -16.44 17.14
N PHE A 64 14.98 -16.49 17.94
CA PHE A 64 16.32 -16.78 17.44
C PHE A 64 16.33 -18.11 16.66
N GLY A 65 16.75 -18.06 15.39
CA GLY A 65 16.73 -19.23 14.49
C GLY A 65 15.34 -19.63 13.96
N LYS A 66 14.27 -18.91 14.30
CA LYS A 66 12.90 -19.15 13.84
C LYS A 66 12.20 -17.81 13.51
N PRO A 67 12.61 -17.12 12.43
CA PRO A 67 12.00 -15.85 12.05
C PRO A 67 10.52 -16.05 11.69
N LEU A 68 9.69 -15.04 11.97
CA LEU A 68 8.38 -14.90 11.34
C LEU A 68 8.60 -14.09 10.06
N ILE A 69 8.30 -14.69 8.91
CA ILE A 69 8.57 -14.10 7.59
C ILE A 69 7.24 -13.66 6.97
N LEU A 70 7.24 -12.47 6.37
CA LEU A 70 6.21 -12.03 5.43
C LEU A 70 6.86 -11.90 4.06
N GLU A 71 6.41 -12.68 3.10
CA GLU A 71 7.00 -12.78 1.77
C GLU A 71 5.91 -12.56 0.70
N GLY A 72 6.16 -11.63 -0.22
CA GLY A 72 5.28 -11.36 -1.35
C GLY A 72 5.79 -12.01 -2.63
N GLN A 73 4.93 -12.73 -3.34
CA GLN A 73 5.20 -13.17 -4.70
C GLN A 73 5.20 -11.97 -5.67
N PRO A 74 5.86 -12.07 -6.83
CA PRO A 74 5.88 -10.98 -7.82
C PRO A 74 4.47 -10.47 -8.16
N GLY A 75 4.23 -9.19 -7.93
CA GLY A 75 2.92 -8.56 -8.14
C GLY A 75 2.03 -8.47 -6.89
N ALA A 76 2.50 -8.92 -5.72
CA ALA A 76 1.86 -8.62 -4.44
C ALA A 76 2.15 -7.16 -4.05
N VAL A 77 1.10 -6.40 -3.75
CA VAL A 77 1.17 -4.99 -3.35
C VAL A 77 0.34 -4.79 -2.09
N ILE A 78 0.95 -4.22 -1.06
CA ILE A 78 0.22 -3.72 0.12
C ILE A 78 -0.10 -2.25 -0.12
N ASP A 79 -1.37 -1.93 -0.17
CA ASP A 79 -1.88 -0.58 -0.35
C ASP A 79 -2.47 -0.07 0.97
N GLY A 80 -1.75 0.84 1.63
CA GLY A 80 -2.20 1.48 2.85
C GLY A 80 -3.11 2.70 2.63
N SER A 81 -3.49 2.98 1.37
CA SER A 81 -4.35 4.12 1.05
C SER A 81 -5.81 3.86 1.41
N ASN A 82 -6.52 4.93 1.74
CA ASN A 82 -7.97 4.92 1.81
C ASN A 82 -8.49 5.47 0.49
N PRO A 83 -9.17 4.66 -0.36
CA PRO A 83 -9.69 5.14 -1.62
C PRO A 83 -10.76 6.20 -1.35
N VAL A 84 -10.55 7.40 -1.87
CA VAL A 84 -11.52 8.48 -1.79
C VAL A 84 -12.41 8.39 -3.03
N ASN A 85 -13.61 7.82 -2.89
CA ASN A 85 -14.56 7.69 -3.98
C ASN A 85 -15.44 8.95 -4.09
N THR A 86 -14.91 9.95 -4.77
CA THR A 86 -15.47 11.30 -4.78
C THR A 86 -15.36 11.93 -6.16
N LYS A 87 -16.28 12.83 -6.46
CA LYS A 87 -16.26 13.58 -7.71
C LYS A 87 -15.35 14.80 -7.57
N TRP A 88 -14.35 14.87 -8.42
CA TRP A 88 -13.53 16.07 -8.61
C TRP A 88 -14.32 17.11 -9.40
N GLU A 89 -14.30 18.37 -8.96
CA GLU A 89 -14.97 19.48 -9.63
C GLU A 89 -13.93 20.43 -10.21
N PRO A 90 -14.11 20.95 -11.45
CA PRO A 90 -13.20 21.96 -11.98
C PRO A 90 -13.15 23.22 -11.10
N ALA A 91 -11.96 23.69 -10.78
CA ALA A 91 -11.70 24.92 -10.05
C ALA A 91 -11.34 26.05 -11.03
N PHE A 92 -12.34 26.50 -11.81
CA PHE A 92 -12.14 27.53 -12.83
C PHE A 92 -11.74 28.89 -12.24
N ASP A 93 -12.05 29.12 -10.96
CA ASP A 93 -11.62 30.28 -10.19
C ASP A 93 -10.12 30.28 -9.88
N VAL A 94 -9.44 29.13 -9.97
CA VAL A 94 -7.98 29.01 -9.82
C VAL A 94 -7.29 29.08 -11.18
N ALA A 95 -7.52 28.08 -12.05
CA ALA A 95 -7.03 28.06 -13.42
C ALA A 95 -7.70 26.92 -14.23
N PRO A 96 -7.70 27.00 -15.58
CA PRO A 96 -8.07 25.87 -16.42
C PRO A 96 -7.22 24.63 -16.13
N GLY A 97 -7.84 23.44 -16.10
CA GLY A 97 -7.15 22.17 -15.82
C GLY A 97 -6.89 21.89 -14.33
N VAL A 98 -7.37 22.77 -13.45
CA VAL A 98 -7.32 22.59 -12.01
C VAL A 98 -8.64 22.03 -11.50
N TYR A 99 -8.56 21.06 -10.59
CA TYR A 99 -9.71 20.44 -9.97
C TYR A 99 -9.62 20.55 -8.45
N CYS A 100 -10.77 20.63 -7.80
CA CYS A 100 -10.86 20.61 -6.36
C CYS A 100 -11.84 19.55 -5.85
N ILE A 101 -11.63 19.20 -4.59
CA ILE A 101 -12.46 18.29 -3.83
C ILE A 101 -12.53 18.77 -2.38
N LYS A 102 -13.71 18.61 -1.78
CA LYS A 102 -13.88 18.75 -0.35
C LYS A 102 -13.62 17.41 0.34
N LEU A 103 -12.61 17.37 1.20
CA LEU A 103 -12.40 16.26 2.13
C LEU A 103 -12.92 16.64 3.51
N ASP A 104 -13.47 15.66 4.22
CA ASP A 104 -13.88 15.75 5.62
C ASP A 104 -12.75 15.37 6.60
N PHE A 105 -11.56 15.05 6.08
CA PHE A 105 -10.35 14.78 6.82
C PHE A 105 -9.14 15.51 6.23
N GLU A 106 -8.05 15.57 7.00
CA GLU A 106 -6.78 16.16 6.57
C GLU A 106 -5.82 15.06 6.08
N PRO A 107 -5.60 14.91 4.76
CA PRO A 107 -4.67 13.92 4.25
C PRO A 107 -3.23 14.40 4.45
N PHE A 108 -2.35 13.48 4.85
CA PHE A 108 -0.90 13.74 4.83
C PHE A 108 -0.35 13.73 3.39
N THR A 109 -0.84 12.80 2.56
CA THR A 109 -0.51 12.67 1.14
C THR A 109 -1.76 12.25 0.36
N ILE A 110 -1.97 12.82 -0.82
CA ILE A 110 -2.91 12.29 -1.82
C ILE A 110 -2.10 11.76 -2.99
N THR A 111 -2.50 10.61 -3.52
CA THR A 111 -1.95 10.07 -4.76
C THR A 111 -3.05 9.91 -5.80
N ALA A 112 -2.72 10.13 -7.07
CA ALA A 112 -3.56 9.81 -8.22
C ALA A 112 -2.72 9.00 -9.20
N ASP A 113 -3.24 7.86 -9.67
CA ASP A 113 -2.55 6.93 -10.59
C ASP A 113 -1.11 6.58 -10.13
N GLY A 114 -0.93 6.36 -8.83
CA GLY A 114 0.36 6.03 -8.23
C GLY A 114 1.34 7.21 -8.10
N LYS A 115 0.92 8.43 -8.42
CA LYS A 115 1.74 9.65 -8.31
C LYS A 115 1.25 10.51 -7.16
N GLY A 116 2.17 10.97 -6.31
CA GLY A 116 1.87 11.98 -5.30
C GLY A 116 1.39 13.27 -5.96
N LEU A 117 0.29 13.81 -5.46
CA LEU A 117 -0.16 15.16 -5.81
C LEU A 117 0.48 16.15 -4.83
N THR A 118 1.11 17.20 -5.34
CA THR A 118 1.49 18.34 -4.51
C THR A 118 0.22 19.05 -4.07
N LEU A 119 -0.02 19.09 -2.77
CA LEU A 119 -1.19 19.77 -2.20
C LEU A 119 -0.89 21.27 -2.09
N ILE A 120 -1.69 22.10 -2.74
CA ILE A 120 -1.76 23.53 -2.41
C ILE A 120 -2.91 23.69 -1.43
N ASN A 121 -2.58 23.96 -0.16
CA ASN A 121 -3.58 24.24 0.87
C ASN A 121 -3.93 25.73 0.80
N GLU A 122 -5.04 26.06 0.14
CA GLU A 122 -5.54 27.43 0.15
C GLU A 122 -6.57 27.59 1.26
N ASN A 123 -6.22 28.38 2.28
CA ASN A 123 -7.12 28.73 3.37
C ASN A 123 -7.95 29.96 2.95
N VAL A 124 -8.92 29.77 2.04
CA VAL A 124 -9.80 30.85 1.57
C VAL A 124 -11.10 30.80 2.37
N SER A 125 -11.30 31.79 3.25
CA SER A 125 -12.59 32.08 3.91
C SER A 125 -13.25 30.87 4.61
N GLY A 126 -12.48 30.07 5.34
CA GLY A 126 -13.01 28.99 6.19
C GLY A 126 -13.42 27.71 5.45
N LEU A 127 -13.24 27.64 4.12
CA LEU A 127 -13.37 26.42 3.34
C LEU A 127 -11.98 25.89 2.97
N ARG A 128 -11.60 24.75 3.54
CA ARG A 128 -10.37 24.04 3.18
C ARG A 128 -10.58 23.37 1.83
N ARG A 129 -10.03 23.92 0.76
CA ARG A 129 -10.05 23.33 -0.60
C ARG A 129 -8.71 22.67 -0.88
N ILE A 130 -8.73 21.44 -1.38
CA ILE A 130 -7.54 20.80 -1.96
C ILE A 130 -7.60 21.04 -3.47
N VAL A 131 -6.56 21.69 -3.96
CA VAL A 131 -6.40 22.05 -5.37
C VAL A 131 -5.37 21.09 -5.99
N ALA A 132 -5.77 20.35 -7.02
CA ALA A 132 -4.91 19.44 -7.77
C ALA A 132 -4.91 19.81 -9.26
N VAL A 133 -3.73 19.85 -9.86
CA VAL A 133 -3.56 20.13 -11.30
C VAL A 133 -3.56 18.81 -12.05
N HIS A 134 -4.54 18.56 -12.92
CA HIS A 134 -4.49 17.44 -13.86
C HIS A 134 -3.86 17.93 -15.17
N GLY A 135 -2.54 17.97 -15.16
CA GLY A 135 -1.72 18.27 -16.33
C GLY A 135 -0.32 17.77 -16.03
N THR A 136 0.25 16.99 -16.95
CA THR A 136 1.62 16.50 -16.93
C THR A 136 2.59 17.56 -16.38
N LEU A 137 2.96 17.43 -15.11
CA LEU A 137 4.02 18.21 -14.49
C LEU A 137 5.20 17.28 -14.23
N THR A 138 6.08 17.28 -15.21
CA THR A 138 7.44 16.76 -15.13
C THR A 138 8.26 17.68 -14.23
N HIS A 139 8.36 17.43 -12.92
CA HIS A 139 9.62 17.57 -12.16
C HIS A 139 9.50 17.20 -10.67
N TYR A 140 10.55 16.51 -10.20
CA TYR A 140 10.85 16.07 -8.82
C TYR A 140 9.95 14.93 -8.28
N SER A 141 10.31 13.67 -8.46
CA SER A 141 11.42 13.04 -7.71
C SER A 141 11.89 11.77 -8.43
N ARG A 142 13.04 11.84 -9.09
CA ARG A 142 13.74 10.68 -9.65
C ARG A 142 14.88 10.33 -8.71
N MET A 143 14.67 9.41 -7.77
CA MET A 143 15.77 8.65 -7.19
C MET A 143 15.88 7.35 -7.98
N VAL A 144 16.58 7.44 -9.13
CA VAL A 144 17.03 6.26 -9.87
C VAL A 144 18.44 5.95 -9.38
N LEU A 145 18.63 4.78 -8.79
CA LEU A 145 19.95 4.22 -8.50
C LEU A 145 20.43 3.39 -9.69
N ARG A 146 21.47 3.90 -10.36
CA ARG A 146 22.45 3.27 -11.30
C ARG A 146 21.90 2.78 -12.66
N ASP A 147 22.63 2.92 -13.78
CA ASP A 147 23.93 2.30 -14.03
C ASP A 147 24.98 3.20 -14.72
N ALA A 148 26.25 2.85 -14.51
CA ALA A 148 27.43 3.52 -14.99
C ALA A 148 27.66 3.26 -16.49
N GLY A 149 27.99 4.32 -17.23
CA GLY A 149 28.67 4.22 -18.52
C GLY A 149 27.86 4.69 -19.71
N GLN A 150 27.86 5.99 -19.98
CA GLN A 150 27.98 6.49 -21.35
C GLN A 150 28.42 7.96 -21.35
N VAL A 151 29.46 8.23 -22.14
CA VAL A 151 30.17 9.49 -22.31
C VAL A 151 29.37 10.39 -23.25
N TRP A 152 29.23 11.69 -22.91
CA TRP A 152 28.58 12.68 -23.76
C TRP A 152 29.56 13.25 -24.78
N GLY A 153 29.18 13.27 -26.06
CA GLY A 153 29.90 13.96 -27.13
C GLY A 153 29.11 15.17 -27.62
N ALA A 154 29.80 16.32 -27.60
CA ALA A 154 29.57 17.65 -28.20
C ALA A 154 28.17 18.29 -28.08
#